data_AF-A0A2V6YYJ7-F1
#
_entry.id   AF-A0A2V6YYJ7-F1
#
_cell.length_a   1.000
_cell.length_b   1.000
_cell.length_c   1.000
_cell.angle_alpha   90.00
_cell.angle_beta   90.00
_cell.angle_gamma   90.00
#
_symmetry.space_group_name_H-M   'P 1'
#
loop_
_entity.id
_entity.type
_entity.pdbx_description
1 polymer ?
#
loop_
_entity_poly.entity_id
_entity_poly.type
_entity_poly.pdbx_seq_one_letter_code
_entity_poly.pdbx_strand_id
1 'polypeptide(L)'
;MGPPTTPCLHQPVDLMDLTVSLPKWKALPKHIQEVVIAATRQHSWDQYAYIQKEDVAAWDKFKEKGVQIIRLSEADIQKFRRYAIPMWFNWAKRDALAREAFASQLAFMKTFNVGYVTDSMLVDIDGKTKLTL
;
A
#
# COMPACT_ATOMS: atom_id res chain seq x y z
N MET A 1 6.94 12.19 -9.46
CA MET A 1 5.52 11.80 -9.30
C MET A 1 5.14 10.85 -10.41
N GLY A 2 4.22 9.92 -10.17
CA GLY A 2 3.55 9.18 -11.24
C GLY A 2 2.62 10.09 -12.07
N PRO A 3 2.04 9.56 -13.15
CA PRO A 3 1.02 10.29 -13.92
C PRO A 3 -0.28 10.44 -13.11
N PRO A 4 -1.23 11.27 -13.59
CA PRO A 4 -2.46 11.54 -12.86
C PRO A 4 -3.29 10.31 -12.48
N THR A 5 -3.23 9.23 -13.27
CA THR A 5 -3.96 7.98 -13.00
C THR A 5 -3.37 7.17 -11.85
N THR A 6 -2.09 7.33 -11.53
CA THR A 6 -1.41 6.65 -10.41
C THR A 6 -0.26 7.54 -9.92
N PRO A 7 -0.53 8.53 -9.06
CA PRO A 7 0.46 9.55 -8.67
C PRO A 7 1.62 9.00 -7.82
N CYS A 8 1.44 7.88 -7.12
CA CYS A 8 2.49 7.15 -6.42
C CYS A 8 2.51 5.68 -6.87
N LEU A 9 3.65 5.21 -7.41
CA LEU A 9 3.78 3.87 -7.98
C LEU A 9 4.18 2.80 -6.96
N HIS A 10 5.01 3.15 -5.98
CA HIS A 10 5.70 2.18 -5.12
C HIS A 10 5.03 2.04 -3.75
N GLN A 11 4.60 3.14 -3.14
CA GLN A 11 3.98 3.17 -1.81
C GLN A 11 2.79 4.15 -1.80
N PRO A 12 1.65 3.80 -2.44
CA PRO A 12 0.47 4.66 -2.45
C PRO A 12 -0.23 4.74 -1.07
N VAL A 13 0.04 3.77 -0.19
CA VAL A 13 -0.45 3.72 1.19
C VAL A 13 0.70 3.21 2.07
N ASP A 14 1.48 4.14 2.63
CA ASP A 14 2.61 3.83 3.51
C ASP A 14 2.16 3.78 4.97
N LEU A 15 1.85 2.57 5.45
CA LEU A 15 1.22 2.38 6.76
C LEU A 15 2.24 2.53 7.90
N MET A 16 1.77 3.14 8.99
CA MET A 16 2.42 3.06 10.30
C MET A 16 1.58 2.15 11.21
N ASP A 17 2.21 1.60 12.25
CA ASP A 17 1.54 0.79 13.25
C ASP A 17 1.98 1.15 14.68
N LEU A 18 1.18 0.71 15.66
CA LEU A 18 1.56 0.66 17.06
C LEU A 18 1.80 -0.78 17.47
N THR A 19 3.06 -1.18 17.52
CA THR A 19 3.47 -2.49 18.06
C THR A 19 3.95 -2.36 19.51
N VAL A 20 3.43 -3.22 20.38
CA VAL A 20 3.75 -3.25 21.81
C VAL A 20 4.29 -4.61 22.24
N SER A 21 5.01 -4.63 23.37
CA SER A 21 5.47 -5.87 24.00
C SER A 21 4.28 -6.78 24.36
N LEU A 22 4.28 -8.01 23.84
CA LEU A 22 3.18 -8.97 24.06
C LEU A 22 2.94 -9.29 25.54
N PRO A 23 3.96 -9.51 26.41
CA PRO A 23 3.73 -9.65 27.85
C PRO A 23 3.06 -8.42 28.49
N LYS A 24 3.45 -7.21 28.08
CA LYS A 24 2.84 -5.98 28.61
C LYS A 24 1.40 -5.83 28.15
N TRP A 25 1.13 -6.15 26.87
CA TRP A 25 -0.23 -6.18 26.34
C TRP A 25 -1.12 -7.15 27.13
N LYS A 26 -0.65 -8.37 27.37
CA LYS A 26 -1.38 -9.40 28.13
C LYS A 26 -1.59 -9.04 29.60
N ALA A 27 -0.76 -8.18 30.18
CA ALA A 27 -0.92 -7.71 31.55
C ALA A 27 -1.98 -6.61 31.70
N LEU A 28 -2.42 -5.98 30.59
CA LEU A 28 -3.47 -4.97 30.63
C LEU A 28 -4.85 -5.61 30.87
N PRO A 29 -5.71 -5.00 31.71
CA PRO A 29 -7.12 -5.37 31.76
C PRO A 29 -7.78 -5.22 30.38
N LYS A 30 -8.76 -6.08 30.06
CA LYS A 30 -9.43 -6.10 28.75
C LYS A 30 -9.98 -4.74 28.32
N HIS A 31 -10.62 -4.01 29.23
CA HIS A 31 -11.16 -2.67 28.92
C HIS A 31 -10.06 -1.67 28.52
N ILE A 32 -8.84 -1.80 29.05
CA ILE A 32 -7.71 -0.95 28.65
C ILE A 32 -7.17 -1.37 27.29
N GLN A 33 -7.11 -2.67 26.98
CA GLN A 33 -6.76 -3.14 25.63
C GLN A 33 -7.73 -2.56 24.58
N GLU A 34 -9.03 -2.57 24.87
CA GLU A 34 -10.07 -1.99 24.01
C GLU A 34 -9.88 -0.47 23.83
N VAL A 35 -9.53 0.26 24.90
CA VAL A 35 -9.20 1.69 24.82
C VAL A 35 -7.98 1.93 23.92
N VAL A 36 -6.91 1.13 24.04
CA VAL A 36 -5.72 1.28 23.18
C VAL A 36 -6.06 1.01 21.71
N ILE A 37 -6.86 -0.02 21.42
CA ILE A 37 -7.31 -0.33 20.06
C ILE A 37 -8.13 0.85 19.49
N ALA A 38 -9.09 1.37 20.25
CA ALA A 38 -9.93 2.49 19.83
C ALA A 38 -9.12 3.76 19.60
N ALA A 39 -8.22 4.10 20.53
CA ALA A 39 -7.35 5.27 20.43
C ALA A 39 -6.39 5.17 19.23
N THR A 40 -5.82 3.98 18.97
CA THR A 40 -4.94 3.77 17.81
C THR A 40 -5.71 3.94 16.50
N ARG A 41 -6.96 3.43 16.44
CA ARG A 41 -7.81 3.60 15.27
C ARG A 41 -8.17 5.07 15.03
N GLN A 42 -8.49 5.82 16.08
CA GLN A 42 -8.75 7.25 15.97
C GLN A 42 -7.50 7.99 15.50
N HIS A 43 -6.35 7.73 16.14
CA HIS A 43 -5.07 8.34 15.78
C HIS A 43 -4.70 8.10 14.32
N SER A 44 -4.95 6.91 13.78
CA SER A 44 -4.69 6.61 12.36
C SER A 44 -5.38 7.59 11.41
N TRP A 45 -6.64 7.95 11.68
CA TRP A 45 -7.38 8.92 10.85
C TRP A 45 -6.96 10.36 11.12
N ASP A 46 -6.72 10.71 12.38
CA ASP A 46 -6.26 12.05 12.78
C ASP A 46 -4.89 12.36 12.14
N GLN A 47 -3.96 11.41 12.21
CA GLN A 47 -2.64 11.48 11.60
C GLN A 47 -2.75 11.60 10.08
N TYR A 48 -3.56 10.76 9.43
CA TYR A 48 -3.76 10.81 7.99
C TYR A 48 -4.27 12.19 7.55
N ALA A 49 -5.33 12.70 8.19
CA ALA A 49 -5.90 14.00 7.85
C ALA A 49 -4.91 15.16 8.06
N TYR A 50 -4.13 15.10 9.15
CA TYR A 50 -3.07 16.08 9.41
C TYR A 50 -2.01 16.06 8.32
N ILE A 51 -1.50 14.87 7.95
CA ILE A 51 -0.50 14.73 6.89
C ILE A 51 -1.04 15.25 5.56
N GLN A 52 -2.27 14.89 5.17
CA GLN A 52 -2.87 15.40 3.93
C GLN A 52 -2.94 16.93 3.90
N LYS A 53 -3.31 17.57 5.01
CA LYS A 53 -3.34 19.03 5.13
C LYS A 53 -1.95 19.63 4.93
N GLU A 54 -0.94 19.09 5.60
CA GLU A 54 0.43 19.61 5.51
C GLU A 54 1.07 19.33 4.14
N ASP A 55 0.77 18.19 3.51
CA ASP A 55 1.24 17.84 2.16
C ASP A 55 0.67 18.79 1.10
N VAL A 56 -0.61 19.18 1.22
CA VAL A 56 -1.20 20.19 0.33
C VAL A 56 -0.47 21.53 0.47
N ALA A 57 -0.19 21.96 1.70
CA ALA A 57 0.54 23.20 1.96
C ALA A 57 2.02 23.13 1.55
N ALA A 58 2.61 21.93 1.48
CA ALA A 58 4.01 21.75 1.12
C ALA A 58 4.31 22.05 -0.36
N TRP A 59 3.32 21.90 -1.25
CA TRP A 59 3.50 22.17 -2.69
C TRP A 59 3.96 23.61 -2.97
N ASP A 60 3.37 24.59 -2.29
CA ASP A 60 3.74 26.01 -2.47
C ASP A 60 5.18 26.25 -2.01
N LYS A 61 5.60 25.62 -0.90
CA LYS A 61 6.98 25.72 -0.38
C LYS A 61 8.00 25.15 -1.38
N PHE A 62 7.67 24.07 -2.08
CA PHE A 62 8.54 23.53 -3.13
C PHE A 62 8.61 24.47 -4.35
N LYS A 63 7.48 25.05 -4.75
CA LYS A 63 7.40 26.02 -5.85
C LYS A 63 8.22 27.28 -5.57
N GLU A 64 8.11 27.84 -4.37
CA GLU A 64 8.89 29.02 -3.94
C GLU A 64 10.40 28.77 -3.98
N LYS A 65 10.83 27.54 -3.71
CA LYS A 65 12.22 27.11 -3.81
C LYS A 65 12.67 26.76 -5.22
N GLY A 66 11.81 26.91 -6.23
CA GLY A 66 12.12 26.58 -7.62
C GLY A 66 12.29 25.08 -7.90
N VAL A 67 11.70 24.21 -7.07
CA VAL A 67 11.81 22.76 -7.26
C VAL A 67 10.97 22.31 -8.46
N GLN A 68 11.62 21.61 -9.40
CA GLN A 68 10.94 21.03 -10.55
C GLN A 68 10.24 19.71 -10.18
N ILE A 69 8.93 19.64 -10.44
CA ILE A 69 8.15 18.42 -10.24
C ILE A 69 8.07 17.63 -11.56
N ILE A 70 8.77 16.50 -11.62
CA ILE A 70 8.73 15.60 -12.79
C ILE A 70 7.57 14.61 -12.63
N ARG A 71 6.76 14.47 -13.68
CA ARG A 71 5.70 13.46 -13.80
C ARG A 71 6.12 12.38 -14.79
N LEU A 72 6.04 11.12 -14.35
CA LEU A 72 6.26 9.96 -15.21
C LEU A 72 5.10 9.80 -16.21
N SER A 73 5.34 9.08 -17.29
CA SER A 73 4.33 8.76 -18.29
C SER A 73 3.48 7.55 -17.88
N GLU A 74 2.31 7.40 -18.52
CA GLU A 74 1.50 6.17 -18.40
C GLU A 74 2.27 4.92 -18.84
N ALA A 75 3.13 5.05 -19.86
CA ALA A 75 3.98 3.97 -20.33
C ALA A 75 4.98 3.51 -19.26
N ASP A 76 5.45 4.42 -18.41
CA ASP A 76 6.36 4.07 -17.31
C ASP A 76 5.65 3.28 -16.21
N ILE A 77 4.35 3.54 -15.95
CA ILE A 77 3.55 2.66 -15.07
C ILE A 77 3.45 1.28 -15.66
N GLN A 78 3.11 1.15 -16.95
CA GLN A 78 2.93 -0.17 -17.57
C GLN A 78 4.21 -1.00 -17.50
N LYS A 79 5.37 -0.35 -17.72
CA LYS A 79 6.67 -0.97 -17.47
C LYS A 79 6.77 -1.41 -16.02
N PHE A 80 6.54 -0.53 -15.04
CA PHE A 80 6.64 -0.88 -13.62
C PHE A 80 5.74 -2.05 -13.23
N ARG A 81 4.48 -2.04 -13.69
CA ARG A 81 3.47 -3.07 -13.40
C ARG A 81 3.89 -4.46 -13.90
N ARG A 82 4.53 -4.53 -15.07
CA ARG A 82 5.09 -5.76 -15.66
C ARG A 82 6.10 -6.44 -14.74
N TYR A 83 6.85 -5.68 -13.93
CA TYR A 83 7.78 -6.21 -12.93
C TYR A 83 7.13 -6.42 -11.57
N ALA A 84 6.24 -5.49 -11.16
CA ALA A 84 5.63 -5.51 -9.83
C ALA A 84 4.77 -6.76 -9.60
N ILE A 85 3.89 -7.12 -10.54
CA ILE A 85 2.97 -8.26 -10.36
C ILE A 85 3.74 -9.57 -10.14
N PRO A 86 4.69 -9.99 -11.01
CA PRO A 86 5.49 -11.19 -10.75
C PRO A 86 6.24 -11.13 -9.41
N MET A 87 6.74 -9.95 -9.02
CA MET A 87 7.44 -9.77 -7.75
C MET A 87 6.53 -10.04 -6.55
N TRP A 88 5.25 -9.64 -6.60
CA TRP A 88 4.30 -9.94 -5.53
C TRP A 88 4.17 -11.44 -5.28
N PHE A 89 4.07 -12.25 -6.34
CA PHE A 89 4.01 -13.71 -6.23
C PHE A 89 5.33 -14.30 -5.72
N ASN A 90 6.47 -13.74 -6.13
CA ASN A 90 7.77 -14.17 -5.63
C ASN A 90 7.90 -13.98 -4.12
N TRP A 91 7.39 -12.87 -3.57
CA TRP A 91 7.39 -12.63 -2.12
C TRP A 91 6.35 -13.47 -1.39
N ALA A 92 5.14 -13.59 -1.94
CA ALA A 92 4.07 -14.38 -1.34
C ALA A 92 4.45 -15.86 -1.19
N LYS A 93 5.31 -16.41 -2.05
CA LYS A 93 5.78 -17.80 -1.98
C LYS A 93 6.86 -18.07 -0.93
N ARG A 94 7.43 -17.03 -0.31
CA ARG A 94 8.55 -17.19 0.63
C ARG A 94 8.13 -17.66 2.01
N ASP A 95 6.89 -17.42 2.40
CA ASP A 95 6.40 -17.67 3.75
C ASP A 95 4.88 -17.96 3.74
N ALA A 96 4.42 -18.75 4.70
CA ALA A 96 3.00 -19.14 4.79
C ALA A 96 2.10 -17.94 5.10
N LEU A 97 2.50 -17.05 6.01
CA LEU A 97 1.72 -15.85 6.35
C LEU A 97 1.77 -14.82 5.22
N ALA A 98 2.91 -14.70 4.52
CA ALA A 98 3.00 -13.87 3.31
C ALA A 98 2.03 -14.36 2.22
N ARG A 99 1.94 -15.69 2.03
CA ARG A 99 1.00 -16.31 1.08
C ARG A 99 -0.45 -16.03 1.46
N GLU A 100 -0.79 -16.21 2.73
CA GLU A 100 -2.13 -15.95 3.27
C GLU A 100 -2.54 -14.49 3.10
N ALA A 101 -1.68 -13.55 3.53
CA ALA A 101 -1.92 -12.13 3.40
C ALA A 101 -2.13 -11.72 1.94
N PHE A 102 -1.22 -12.10 1.05
CA PHE A 102 -1.33 -11.74 -0.36
C PHE A 102 -2.51 -12.43 -1.06
N ALA A 103 -2.86 -13.67 -0.70
CA ALA A 103 -4.04 -14.34 -1.25
C ALA A 103 -5.33 -13.55 -0.96
N SER A 104 -5.48 -13.07 0.28
CA SER A 104 -6.64 -12.26 0.67
C SER A 104 -6.70 -10.91 -0.08
N GLN A 105 -5.55 -10.25 -0.22
CA GLN A 105 -5.43 -8.98 -0.95
C GLN A 105 -5.70 -9.16 -2.44
N LEU A 106 -5.17 -10.22 -3.06
CA LEU A 106 -5.42 -10.54 -4.47
C LEU A 106 -6.90 -10.85 -4.73
N ALA A 107 -7.55 -11.60 -3.84
CA ALA A 107 -8.98 -11.86 -3.92
C ALA A 107 -9.79 -10.54 -3.88
N PHE A 108 -9.45 -9.63 -2.97
CA PHE A 108 -10.06 -8.31 -2.88
C PHE A 108 -9.84 -7.46 -4.14
N MET A 109 -8.60 -7.40 -4.64
CA MET A 109 -8.24 -6.65 -5.86
C MET A 109 -8.98 -7.15 -7.12
N LYS A 110 -9.38 -8.42 -7.15
CA LYS A 110 -10.13 -9.03 -8.25
C LYS A 110 -11.65 -8.84 -8.15
N THR A 111 -12.18 -8.32 -7.05
CA THR A 111 -13.63 -8.08 -6.92
C THR A 111 -14.10 -7.07 -7.96
N PHE A 112 -15.34 -7.20 -8.44
CA PHE A 112 -15.91 -6.32 -9.45
C PHE A 112 -15.87 -4.83 -9.03
N ASN A 113 -16.15 -4.55 -7.76
CA ASN A 113 -16.20 -3.18 -7.24
C ASN A 113 -14.82 -2.52 -7.11
N VAL A 114 -13.74 -3.31 -7.00
CA VAL A 114 -12.37 -2.80 -6.88
C VAL A 114 -11.67 -2.84 -8.24
N GLY A 115 -11.66 -4.00 -8.90
CA GLY A 115 -11.19 -4.14 -10.28
C GLY A 115 -9.71 -3.79 -10.51
N TYR A 116 -8.88 -3.88 -9.47
CA TYR A 116 -7.47 -3.47 -9.56
C TYR A 116 -6.64 -4.42 -10.42
N VAL A 117 -6.98 -5.72 -10.46
CA VAL A 117 -6.24 -6.75 -11.21
C VAL A 117 -7.20 -7.68 -11.92
N THR A 118 -6.92 -7.99 -13.19
CA THR A 118 -7.62 -9.01 -13.99
C THR A 118 -6.77 -10.26 -14.16
N ASP A 119 -7.38 -11.39 -14.49
CA ASP A 119 -6.64 -12.64 -14.73
C ASP A 119 -5.62 -12.55 -15.86
N SER A 120 -5.88 -11.71 -16.87
CA SER A 120 -4.93 -11.44 -17.96
C SER A 120 -3.64 -10.75 -17.51
N MET A 121 -3.64 -10.08 -16.35
CA MET A 121 -2.46 -9.43 -15.79
C MET A 121 -1.61 -10.38 -14.94
N LEU A 122 -2.14 -11.56 -14.56
CA LEU A 122 -1.47 -12.51 -13.68
C LEU A 122 -0.56 -13.45 -14.47
N VAL A 123 0.43 -12.84 -15.12
CA VAL A 123 1.41 -13.51 -15.97
C VAL A 123 2.83 -13.13 -15.56
N ASP A 124 3.80 -13.97 -15.90
CA ASP A 124 5.22 -13.67 -15.70
C ASP A 124 5.67 -12.40 -16.43
N ILE A 125 6.93 -12.01 -16.22
CA ILE A 125 7.50 -10.83 -16.85
C ILE A 125 7.44 -10.89 -18.38
N ASP A 126 7.43 -12.05 -19.01
CA ASP A 126 7.36 -12.18 -20.47
C ASP A 126 5.92 -12.29 -20.99
N GLY A 127 4.93 -12.34 -20.09
CA GLY A 127 3.54 -12.56 -20.42
C GLY A 127 3.22 -13.99 -20.86
N LYS A 128 4.11 -14.96 -20.61
CA LYS A 128 4.03 -16.32 -21.16
C LYS A 128 3.41 -17.31 -20.19
N THR A 129 3.74 -17.20 -18.91
CA THR A 129 3.33 -18.18 -17.90
C THR A 129 2.33 -17.55 -16.95
N LYS A 130 1.21 -18.25 -16.70
CA LYS A 130 0.23 -17.83 -15.69
C LYS A 130 0.83 -17.94 -14.29
N LEU A 131 0.69 -16.90 -13.49
CA LEU A 131 1.14 -16.88 -12.10
C LEU A 131 0.12 -17.58 -11.20
N THR A 132 0.63 -18.41 -10.30
CA THR A 132 -0.13 -19.11 -9.26
C THR A 132 0.54 -18.91 -7.92
N LEU A 133 -0.26 -18.86 -6.85
CA LEU A 133 0.24 -18.80 -5.48
C LEU A 133 0.69 -20.15 -4.97
#